data_AF-A0A959F179-F1
#
_entry.id   AF-A0A959F179-F1
#
_cell.length_a   1.000
_cell.length_b   1.000
_cell.length_c   1.000
_cell.angle_alpha   90.00
_cell.angle_beta   90.00
_cell.angle_gamma   90.00
#
_symmetry.space_group_name_H-M   'P 1'
#
loop_
_entity.id
_entity.type
_entity.pdbx_description
1 polymer ?
#
loop_
_entity_poly.entity_id
_entity_poly.type
_entity_poly.pdbx_seq_one_letter_code
_entity_poly.pdbx_strand_id
1 'polypeptide(L)' 'TLVDQISNDYDAVVIAVNHDEYKQYDAGYFQSITKSDPILMDLKGIYQEKPNGLTYWRL' A
#
# COMPACT_ATOMS: atom_id res chain seq x y z
N THR A 1 -10.59 7.05 -16.68
CA THR A 1 -9.47 7.08 -17.63
C THR A 1 -8.31 6.34 -16.99
N LEU A 2 -7.61 5.49 -17.73
CA LEU A 2 -6.34 4.91 -17.27
C LEU A 2 -5.28 6.03 -17.27
N VAL A 3 -4.44 6.06 -16.24
CA VAL A 3 -3.35 7.04 -16.12
C VAL A 3 -2.01 6.33 -16.32
N ASP A 4 -1.07 7.01 -16.97
CA ASP A 4 0.25 6.43 -17.26
C ASP A 4 1.18 6.42 -16.02
N GLN A 5 0.90 7.27 -15.05
CA GLN A 5 1.64 7.37 -13.79
C GLN A 5 0.69 7.49 -12.60
N ILE A 6 1.08 6.90 -11.48
CA ILE A 6 0.35 6.99 -10.22
C ILE A 6 0.55 8.35 -9.56
N SER A 7 -0.45 8.78 -8.78
CA SER A 7 -0.34 9.98 -7.93
C SER A 7 0.47 9.67 -6.68
N ASN A 8 0.74 10.70 -5.87
CA ASN A 8 1.48 10.60 -4.62
C ASN A 8 0.75 11.18 -3.41
N ASP A 9 -0.55 11.41 -3.51
CA ASP A 9 -1.39 12.05 -2.50
C ASP A 9 -2.55 11.14 -2.06
N TYR A 10 -2.37 9.82 -2.11
CA TYR A 10 -3.40 8.88 -1.69
C TYR A 10 -3.62 8.90 -0.18
N ASP A 11 -4.89 8.79 0.25
CA ASP A 11 -5.23 8.59 1.67
C ASP A 11 -5.09 7.10 2.06
N ALA A 12 -5.36 6.19 1.12
CA ALA A 12 -5.30 4.75 1.35
C ALA A 12 -4.88 3.96 0.11
N VAL A 13 -4.22 2.83 0.33
CA VAL A 13 -3.86 1.83 -0.66
C VAL A 13 -4.52 0.50 -0.31
N VAL A 14 -5.19 -0.13 -1.30
CA VAL A 14 -5.89 -1.41 -1.11
C VAL A 14 -5.27 -2.47 -2.01
N ILE A 15 -4.76 -3.53 -1.39
CA ILE A 15 -4.18 -4.67 -2.09
C ILE A 15 -5.26 -5.73 -2.25
N ALA A 16 -5.87 -5.75 -3.44
CA ALA A 16 -6.94 -6.68 -3.78
C ALA A 16 -6.44 -7.99 -4.39
N VAL A 17 -5.22 -8.02 -4.93
CA VAL A 17 -4.65 -9.17 -5.66
C VAL A 17 -3.20 -9.38 -5.24
N ASN A 18 -2.77 -10.64 -5.19
CA ASN A 18 -1.43 -11.04 -4.78
C ASN A 18 -0.45 -11.06 -5.98
N HIS A 19 -0.16 -9.89 -6.54
CA HIS A 19 0.88 -9.76 -7.58
C HIS A 19 2.28 -9.81 -6.97
N ASP A 20 3.22 -10.43 -7.68
CA ASP A 20 4.60 -10.57 -7.20
C ASP A 20 5.31 -9.22 -7.01
N GLU A 21 4.93 -8.22 -7.81
CA GLU A 21 5.43 -6.85 -7.69
C GLU A 21 5.09 -6.24 -6.33
N TYR A 22 3.86 -6.44 -5.84
CA TYR A 22 3.42 -5.85 -4.57
C TYR A 22 4.18 -6.44 -3.39
N LYS A 23 4.58 -7.71 -3.47
CA LYS A 23 5.41 -8.35 -2.43
C LYS A 23 6.78 -7.67 -2.24
N GLN A 24 7.25 -6.92 -3.24
CA GLN A 24 8.52 -6.20 -3.18
C GLN A 24 8.39 -4.79 -2.57
N TYR A 25 7.17 -4.27 -2.45
CA TYR A 25 6.94 -2.94 -1.88
C TYR A 25 7.01 -2.96 -0.36
N ASP A 26 7.64 -1.93 0.21
CA ASP A 26 7.80 -1.73 1.65
C ASP A 26 7.01 -0.51 2.13
N ALA A 27 7.09 -0.23 3.44
CA ALA A 27 6.44 0.93 4.03
C ALA A 27 6.88 2.26 3.38
N GLY A 28 8.14 2.36 2.95
CA GLY A 28 8.68 3.57 2.33
C GLY A 28 8.04 3.84 0.97
N TYR A 29 7.82 2.80 0.17
CA TYR A 29 7.05 2.92 -1.06
C TYR A 29 5.63 3.43 -0.78
N PHE A 30 4.91 2.80 0.15
CA PHE A 30 3.53 3.21 0.44
C PHE A 30 3.46 4.64 0.95
N GLN A 31 4.37 5.03 1.85
CA GLN A 31 4.49 6.41 2.33
C GLN A 31 4.80 7.39 1.19
N SER A 32 5.61 7.00 0.20
CA SER A 32 5.98 7.89 -0.91
C SER A 32 4.81 8.23 -1.85
N ILE A 33 3.77 7.40 -1.86
CA ILE A 33 2.59 7.59 -2.71
C ILE A 33 1.36 8.08 -1.92
N THR A 34 1.49 8.26 -0.61
CA THR A 34 0.39 8.65 0.29
C THR A 34 0.65 9.95 1.02
N LYS A 35 -0.40 10.50 1.63
CA LYS A 35 -0.29 11.63 2.58
C LYS A 35 0.31 11.21 3.93
N SER A 36 0.30 12.13 4.90
CA SER A 36 0.90 11.97 6.25
C SER A 36 0.37 10.81 7.08
N ASP A 37 -0.87 10.37 6.85
CA ASP A 37 -1.54 9.31 7.63
C ASP A 37 -1.92 8.13 6.73
N PRO A 38 -0.93 7.40 6.19
CA PRO A 38 -1.18 6.33 5.21
C PRO A 38 -1.99 5.19 5.79
N ILE A 39 -2.96 4.72 5.00
CA ILE A 39 -3.71 3.50 5.29
C ILE A 39 -3.37 2.43 4.25
N LEU A 40 -2.88 1.27 4.70
CA LEU A 40 -2.69 0.09 3.86
C LEU A 40 -3.70 -0.99 4.26
N MET A 41 -4.57 -1.34 3.32
CA MET A 41 -5.51 -2.46 3.45
C MET A 41 -5.02 -3.65 2.63
N ASP A 42 -4.51 -4.66 3.31
CA ASP A 42 -4.06 -5.91 2.70
C ASP A 42 -5.15 -6.98 2.78
N LEU A 43 -5.97 -7.07 1.72
CA LEU A 43 -7.06 -8.05 1.66
C LEU A 43 -6.55 -9.46 1.36
N LYS A 44 -5.31 -9.60 0.89
CA LYS A 44 -4.72 -10.88 0.49
C LYS A 44 -3.69 -11.41 1.49
N GLY A 45 -3.37 -10.63 2.52
CA GLY A 45 -2.43 -10.97 3.57
C GLY A 45 -1.03 -11.27 3.06
N ILE A 46 -0.56 -10.50 2.06
CA ILE A 46 0.75 -10.69 1.45
C ILE A 46 1.89 -10.23 2.37
N TYR A 47 1.62 -9.31 3.30
CA TYR A 47 2.60 -8.88 4.29
C TYR A 47 2.45 -9.64 5.62
N GLN A 48 3.55 -10.27 6.04
CA GLN A 48 3.61 -11.05 7.27
C GLN A 48 3.66 -10.15 8.51
N GLU A 49 4.50 -9.11 8.45
CA GLU A 49 4.67 -8.13 9.51
C GLU A 49 3.95 -6.82 9.17
N LYS A 50 3.52 -6.09 10.21
CA LYS A 50 2.92 -4.78 10.05
C LYS A 50 3.98 -3.79 9.58
N PRO A 51 3.81 -3.13 8.42
CA PRO A 51 4.72 -2.08 7.99
C PRO A 51 4.70 -0.90 8.97
N ASN A 52 5.88 -0.37 9.28
CA ASN A 52 6.01 0.74 10.24
C ASN A 52 5.56 2.07 9.62
N GLY A 53 5.03 2.97 10.46
CA GLY A 53 4.68 4.33 10.05
C GLY A 53 3.44 4.42 9.15
N LEU A 54 2.58 3.40 9.16
CA LEU A 54 1.29 3.43 8.49
C LEU A 54 0.20 2.68 9.27
N THR A 55 -1.05 3.04 9.03
CA THR A 55 -2.22 2.31 9.51
C THR A 55 -2.38 1.07 8.66
N TYR A 56 -2.13 -0.09 9.26
CA TYR A 56 -2.20 -1.38 8.58
C TYR A 56 -3.42 -2.18 9.01
N TRP A 57 -4.18 -2.66 8.04
CA TRP A 57 -5.30 -3.59 8.24
C TRP A 57 -5.14 -4.80 7.32
N ARG A 58 -5.38 -6.00 7.85
CA ARG A 58 -5.31 -7.28 7.13
C ARG A 58 -6.51 -8.15 7.49
N LEU A 59 -7.02 -8.92 6.52
CA LEU A 59 -8.03 -9.96 6.71
C LEU A 59 -7.41 -11.31 7.13
#